data_AF-A0A4R9EG05-F1
#
_entry.id   AF-A0A4R9EG05-F1
#
_cell.length_a   1.000
_cell.length_b   1.000
_cell.length_c   1.000
_cell.angle_alpha   90.00
_cell.angle_beta   90.00
_cell.angle_gamma   90.00
#
_symmetry.space_group_name_H-M   'P 1'
#
loop_
_entity.id
_entity.type
_entity.pdbx_description
1 polymer ?
#
loop_
_entity_poly.entity_id
_entity_poly.type
_entity_poly.pdbx_seq_one_letter_code
_entity_poly.pdbx_strand_id
1 'polypeptide(L)' 'MSHPTNPRAGALPPWLGHALRLQRGPVPWHAVLRGALAAGPLLLGGVMGGRPSLGVVAALGAMLAGINDRAGGRR' A
#
# COMPACT_ATOMS: atom_id res chain seq x y z
N MET A 1 26.48 -17.93 -37.59
CA MET A 1 26.10 -16.81 -36.71
C MET A 1 25.15 -17.33 -35.63
N SER A 2 25.65 -17.52 -34.41
CA SER A 2 24.85 -18.00 -33.27
C SER A 2 24.40 -16.77 -32.47
N HIS A 3 23.09 -16.46 -32.48
CA HIS A 3 22.54 -15.46 -31.56
C HIS A 3 22.48 -16.05 -30.14
N PRO A 4 22.92 -15.32 -29.10
CA PRO A 4 22.81 -15.80 -27.73
C PRO A 4 21.32 -15.86 -27.33
N THR A 5 20.86 -17.03 -26.92
CA THR A 5 19.57 -17.23 -26.24
C THR A 5 19.65 -16.56 -24.88
N ASN A 6 19.17 -15.31 -24.79
CA ASN A 6 19.09 -14.58 -23.54
C ASN A 6 18.04 -15.26 -22.62
N PRO A 7 18.44 -15.84 -21.47
CA PRO A 7 17.50 -16.46 -20.56
C PRO A 7 16.80 -15.34 -19.80
N ARG A 8 15.64 -14.88 -20.29
CA ARG A 8 14.79 -14.00 -19.48
C ARG A 8 14.15 -14.85 -18.39
N ALA A 9 14.81 -14.83 -17.24
CA ALA A 9 14.26 -15.17 -15.94
C ALA A 9 12.79 -14.73 -15.82
N GLY A 10 11.96 -15.61 -15.26
CA GLY A 10 10.50 -15.50 -15.07
C GLY A 10 9.90 -14.12 -15.36
N ALA A 11 9.37 -13.96 -16.58
CA ALA A 11 8.66 -12.74 -16.97
C ALA A 11 7.34 -12.67 -16.19
N LEU A 12 7.32 -11.88 -15.12
CA LEU A 12 6.09 -11.50 -14.42
C LEU A 12 5.11 -10.89 -15.45
N PRO A 13 3.81 -11.21 -15.38
CA PRO A 13 2.80 -10.57 -16.22
C PRO A 13 2.94 -9.04 -16.17
N PRO A 14 2.67 -8.32 -17.26
CA PRO A 14 2.90 -6.87 -17.32
C PRO A 14 2.10 -6.09 -16.26
N TRP A 15 0.89 -6.55 -15.89
CA TRP A 15 0.10 -5.98 -14.79
C TRP A 15 0.80 -6.12 -13.44
N LEU A 16 1.45 -7.26 -13.20
CA LEU A 16 2.17 -7.55 -11.96
C LEU A 16 3.50 -6.82 -11.93
N GLY A 17 4.22 -6.80 -13.05
CA GLY A 17 5.42 -5.99 -13.21
C GLY A 17 5.15 -4.49 -13.04
N HIS A 18 3.96 -4.00 -13.45
CA HIS A 18 3.54 -2.62 -13.23
C HIS A 18 3.23 -2.36 -11.74
N ALA A 19 2.47 -3.23 -11.08
CA ALA A 19 2.17 -3.11 -9.65
C ALA A 19 3.43 -3.21 -8.77
N LEU A 20 4.40 -4.04 -9.16
CA LEU A 20 5.65 -4.28 -8.43
C LEU A 20 6.77 -3.29 -8.79
N ARG A 21 6.57 -2.39 -9.77
CA ARG A 21 7.44 -1.22 -9.91
C ARG A 21 7.17 -0.29 -8.72
N LEU A 22 7.77 -0.62 -7.59
CA LEU A 22 7.81 0.24 -6.42
C LEU A 22 8.28 1.61 -6.90
N GLN A 23 7.41 2.61 -6.75
CA GLN A 23 7.68 4.00 -7.10
C GLN A 23 8.92 4.44 -6.28
N ARG A 24 10.10 4.42 -6.90
CA ARG A 24 11.35 4.95 -6.32
C ARG A 24 11.36 6.49 -6.34
N GLY A 25 10.21 7.10 -6.10
CA GLY A 25 10.05 8.53 -5.92
C GLY A 25 10.18 8.92 -4.45
N PRO A 26 10.26 10.22 -4.15
CA PRO A 26 10.21 10.70 -2.78
C PRO A 26 8.95 10.19 -2.06
N VAL A 27 9.10 9.80 -0.78
CA VAL A 27 8.01 9.24 0.03
C VAL A 27 6.86 10.26 0.12
N PRO A 28 5.62 9.87 -0.21
CA PRO A 28 4.47 10.77 -0.12
C PRO A 28 4.05 10.96 1.34
N TRP A 29 4.76 11.82 2.08
CA TRP A 29 4.55 12.06 3.52
C TRP A 29 3.10 12.39 3.91
N HIS A 30 2.34 13.05 3.03
CA HIS A 30 0.92 13.32 3.24
C HIS A 30 0.06 12.05 3.27
N ALA A 31 0.35 11.08 2.39
CA ALA A 31 -0.32 9.79 2.39
C ALA A 31 0.07 8.97 3.64
N VAL A 32 1.33 9.06 4.08
CA VAL A 32 1.80 8.43 5.32
C VAL A 32 1.08 9.02 6.53
N LEU A 33 1.03 10.35 6.65
CA LEU A 33 0.38 11.03 7.76
C LEU A 33 -1.12 10.71 7.80
N ARG A 34 -1.82 10.77 6.66
CA ARG A 34 -3.24 10.42 6.59
C ARG A 34 -3.47 8.95 6.95
N GLY A 35 -2.63 8.04 6.44
CA GLY A 35 -2.70 6.62 6.76
C GLY A 35 -2.51 6.37 8.27
N ALA A 36 -1.55 7.04 8.88
CA ALA A 36 -1.28 6.96 10.32
C ALA A 36 -2.46 7.52 11.15
N LEU A 37 -3.01 8.67 10.76
CA LEU A 37 -4.18 9.26 11.41
C LEU A 37 -5.43 8.39 11.27
N ALA A 38 -5.60 7.68 10.16
CA ALA A 38 -6.72 6.75 9.97
C ALA A 38 -6.55 5.46 10.77
N ALA A 39 -5.33 4.92 10.85
CA ALA A 39 -5.02 3.66 11.53
C ALA A 39 -4.96 3.78 13.06
N GLY A 40 -4.30 4.84 13.55
CA GLY A 40 -3.92 4.99 14.96
C GLY A 40 -5.08 4.86 15.95
N PRO A 41 -6.20 5.59 15.77
CA PRO A 41 -7.34 5.52 16.68
C PRO A 41 -7.98 4.13 16.76
N LEU A 42 -8.10 3.43 15.63
CA LEU A 42 -8.71 2.10 15.56
C LEU A 42 -7.81 1.03 16.18
N LEU A 43 -6.50 1.13 15.95
CA LEU A 43 -5.52 0.23 16.57
C LEU A 43 -5.53 0.42 18.09
N LEU A 44 -5.49 1.67 18.55
CA LEU A 44 -5.54 2.01 19.97
C LEU A 44 -6.84 1.52 20.62
N GLY A 45 -7.99 1.75 19.98
CA GLY A 45 -9.28 1.27 20.46
C GLY A 45 -9.35 -0.26 20.58
N GLY A 46 -8.81 -0.99 19.61
CA GLY A 46 -8.77 -2.46 19.66
C GLY A 46 -7.85 -2.99 20.77
N VAL A 47 -6.71 -2.35 21.02
CA VAL A 47 -5.82 -2.70 22.13
C VAL A 47 -6.49 -2.40 23.48
N MET A 48 -7.03 -1.20 23.66
CA MET A 48 -7.71 -0.82 24.91
C MET A 48 -8.95 -1.68 25.18
N GLY A 49 -9.65 -2.10 24.14
CA GLY A 49 -10.81 -2.99 24.24
C GLY A 49 -10.46 -4.48 24.38
N GLY A 50 -9.19 -4.86 24.51
CA GLY A 50 -8.75 -6.25 24.66
C GLY A 50 -8.92 -7.12 23.41
N ARG A 51 -9.12 -6.50 22.23
CA ARG A 51 -9.36 -7.17 20.94
C ARG A 51 -8.33 -6.71 19.90
N PRO A 52 -7.03 -6.97 20.11
CA PRO A 52 -5.96 -6.44 19.28
C PRO A 52 -6.07 -6.87 17.81
N SER A 53 -6.44 -8.13 17.54
CA SER A 53 -6.59 -8.62 16.15
C SER A 53 -7.65 -7.85 15.37
N LEU A 54 -8.76 -7.49 16.00
CA LEU A 54 -9.81 -6.67 15.36
C LEU A 54 -9.34 -5.23 15.16
N GLY A 55 -8.60 -4.66 16.13
CA GLY A 55 -7.97 -3.34 16.01
C GLY A 55 -7.00 -3.27 14.84
N VAL A 56 -6.18 -4.31 14.64
CA VAL A 56 -5.24 -4.41 13.52
C VAL A 56 -5.98 -4.44 12.19
N VAL A 57 -6.97 -5.31 12.04
CA VAL A 57 -7.74 -5.40 10.78
C VAL A 57 -8.46 -4.09 10.48
N ALA A 58 -9.08 -3.47 11.49
CA ALA A 58 -9.75 -2.17 11.34
C ALA A 58 -8.77 -1.05 10.97
N ALA A 59 -7.61 -0.98 11.63
CA ALA A 59 -6.57 0.01 11.36
C ALA A 59 -5.99 -0.13 9.93
N LEU A 60 -5.72 -1.36 9.48
CA LEU A 60 -5.27 -1.62 8.12
C LEU A 60 -6.33 -1.24 7.09
N GLY A 61 -7.60 -1.58 7.34
CA GLY A 61 -8.71 -1.20 6.48
C GLY A 61 -8.85 0.32 6.35
N ALA A 62 -8.78 1.05 7.47
CA ALA A 62 -8.87 2.50 7.47
C ALA A 62 -7.65 3.18 6.83
N MET A 63 -6.44 2.66 7.04
CA MET A 63 -5.24 3.14 6.36
C MET A 63 -5.38 2.97 4.84
N LEU A 64 -5.82 1.79 4.39
CA LEU A 64 -6.03 1.49 2.98
C LEU A 64 -7.11 2.41 2.40
N ALA A 65 -8.24 2.57 3.08
CA ALA A 65 -9.31 3.46 2.65
C ALA A 65 -8.82 4.92 2.56
N GLY A 66 -8.12 5.43 3.58
CA GLY A 66 -7.63 6.80 3.61
C GLY A 66 -6.57 7.10 2.54
N ILE A 67 -5.72 6.13 2.21
CA ILE A 67 -4.75 6.26 1.10
C ILE A 67 -5.46 6.21 -0.26
N ASN A 68 -6.49 5.37 -0.40
CA ASN A 68 -7.25 5.22 -1.65
C ASN A 68 -8.33 6.31 -1.87
N ASP A 69 -8.68 7.05 -0.82
CA ASP A 69 -9.55 8.21 -0.85
C ASP A 69 -8.83 9.39 -1.54
N ARG A 70 -8.63 9.31 -2.85
CA ARG A 70 -8.16 10.45 -3.65
C ARG A 70 -9.22 11.54 -3.54
N ALA A 71 -8.83 12.73 -3.07
CA ALA A 71 -9.70 13.89 -3.16
C ALA A 71 -10.05 14.10 -4.63
N GLY A 72 -11.29 13.76 -5.01
CA GLY A 72 -11.81 13.96 -6.35
C GLY A 72 -11.82 15.45 -6.66
N GLY A 73 -10.78 15.94 -7.33
CA GLY A 73 -10.65 17.33 -7.73
C GLY A 73 -9.95 17.40 -9.07
N ARG A 74 -10.74 17.17 -10.12
CA ARG A 74 -10.39 17.54 -11.50
C ARG A 74 -9.96 19.01 -11.50
N ARG A 75 -8.71 19.28 -11.87
CA ARG A 75 -8.28 20.56 -12.45
C ARG A 75 -7.85 20.27 -13.87
#